data_AF-A0AAZ1Y3G7-F1
#
_entry.id   AF-A0AAZ1Y3G7-F1
#
_cell.length_a   1.000
_cell.length_b   1.000
_cell.length_c   1.000
_cell.angle_alpha   90.00
_cell.angle_beta   90.00
_cell.angle_gamma   90.00
#
_symmetry.space_group_name_H-M   'P 1'
#
loop_
_entity.id
_entity.type
_entity.pdbx_description
1 polymer ?
#
loop_
_entity_poly.entity_id
_entity_poly.type
_entity_poly.pdbx_seq_one_letter_code
_entity_poly.pdbx_strand_id
1 'polypeptide(L)'
;MLPCFHVARLRCQQPGVFRCSLTGLVLEGFGDVVYEMVPWDVDFLSSKGLQVAGALFRFHLLTGSFQRLHLPHCQLLSDGGRHFLSVAHVTGDCVDFITPGQVTDSHVTVDISGFSCFGLVTPAPSDQIAGLVLIFSQPTNSTLFILLLPRNVCLTQVRKEWKRRIGAEYIEAIPDCELIPNHTYKLIGEPVTVIQPETSKFVNFRDYNNFLPSFQVQLKAGATQVRLQLRSHVAGSRLIGWLFGNKECEVWARVIQLKVCVHASESCPLIGWCPAVSDCCTPTCFLSFRGFNQTKLTDSFIS
;
A
#
# COMPACT_ATOMS: atom_id res chain seq x y z
N MET A 1 -9.42 -6.17 19.44
CA MET A 1 -9.28 -6.50 18.01
C MET A 1 -7.78 -6.55 17.75
N LEU A 2 -7.18 -7.75 17.66
CA LEU A 2 -5.73 -7.88 17.50
C LEU A 2 -5.33 -7.35 16.11
N PRO A 3 -4.30 -6.50 15.99
CA PRO A 3 -3.73 -6.20 14.68
C PRO A 3 -3.27 -7.51 14.05
N CYS A 4 -3.69 -7.81 12.83
CA CYS A 4 -3.11 -8.93 12.08
C CYS A 4 -1.67 -8.58 11.72
N PHE A 5 -0.73 -8.87 12.60
CA PHE A 5 0.70 -8.81 12.30
C PHE A 5 1.00 -9.97 11.34
N HIS A 6 1.29 -9.65 10.08
CA HIS A 6 1.65 -10.65 9.09
C HIS A 6 3.04 -11.18 9.43
N VAL A 7 3.09 -12.43 9.86
CA VAL A 7 4.35 -13.19 9.97
C VAL A 7 4.61 -13.82 8.60
N ALA A 8 5.77 -13.51 8.03
CA ALA A 8 6.25 -14.09 6.78
C ALA A 8 7.56 -14.85 7.03
N ARG A 9 7.80 -15.90 6.24
CA ARG A 9 9.01 -16.71 6.31
C ARG A 9 9.59 -16.89 4.91
N LEU A 10 10.86 -16.56 4.76
CA LEU A 10 11.66 -16.86 3.57
C LEU A 10 12.57 -18.04 3.90
N ARG A 11 12.54 -19.08 3.07
CA ARG A 11 13.51 -20.18 3.10
C ARG A 11 14.14 -20.35 1.72
N CYS A 12 15.46 -20.28 1.66
CA CYS A 12 16.24 -20.37 0.45
C CYS A 12 17.60 -21.02 0.73
N GLN A 13 18.07 -21.86 -0.21
CA GLN A 13 19.35 -22.57 -0.06
C GLN A 13 20.52 -21.89 -0.76
N GLN A 14 20.22 -21.06 -1.77
CA GLN A 14 21.21 -20.36 -2.57
C GLN A 14 21.12 -18.85 -2.33
N PRO A 15 22.26 -18.13 -2.34
CA PRO A 15 22.28 -16.68 -2.32
C PRO A 15 21.42 -16.10 -3.44
N GLY A 16 20.63 -15.07 -3.12
CA GLY A 16 19.79 -14.39 -4.09
C GLY A 16 19.12 -13.15 -3.53
N VAL A 17 18.36 -12.49 -4.41
CA VAL A 17 17.54 -11.32 -4.10
C VAL A 17 16.07 -11.73 -4.11
N PHE A 18 15.44 -11.70 -2.95
CA PHE A 18 14.09 -12.22 -2.73
C PHE A 18 13.14 -11.10 -2.34
N ARG A 19 12.17 -10.81 -3.20
CA ARG A 19 11.13 -9.81 -2.93
C ARG A 19 9.85 -10.46 -2.42
N CYS A 20 9.36 -10.00 -1.28
CA CYS A 20 8.03 -10.37 -0.82
C CYS A 20 6.97 -9.56 -1.58
N SER A 21 6.09 -10.25 -2.30
CA SER A 21 4.98 -9.62 -3.03
C SER A 21 3.94 -8.98 -2.11
N LEU A 22 3.88 -9.41 -0.85
CA LEU A 22 2.92 -8.93 0.15
C LEU A 22 3.35 -7.57 0.74
N THR A 23 4.60 -7.47 1.18
CA THR A 23 5.10 -6.31 1.91
C THR A 23 6.01 -5.42 1.08
N GLY A 24 6.42 -5.86 -0.12
CA GLY A 24 7.39 -5.15 -0.95
C GLY A 24 8.85 -5.31 -0.52
N LEU A 25 9.09 -5.69 0.75
CA LEU A 25 10.41 -5.93 1.33
C LEU A 25 11.27 -6.85 0.45
N VAL A 26 12.53 -6.46 0.24
CA VAL A 26 13.53 -7.30 -0.44
C VAL A 26 14.62 -7.71 0.55
N LEU A 27 14.95 -8.99 0.52
CA LEU A 27 16.00 -9.63 1.31
C LEU A 27 17.08 -10.13 0.34
N GLU A 28 18.34 -9.74 0.58
CA GLU A 28 19.48 -10.27 -0.15
C GLU A 28 20.33 -11.17 0.72
N GLY A 29 20.44 -12.45 0.33
CA GLY A 29 21.15 -13.45 1.12
C GLY A 29 20.65 -14.87 0.85
N PHE A 30 20.85 -15.74 1.82
CA PHE A 30 20.34 -17.12 1.81
C PHE A 30 20.04 -17.59 3.23
N GLY A 31 19.20 -18.62 3.36
CA GLY A 31 18.88 -19.24 4.64
C GLY A 31 17.40 -19.24 4.97
N ASP A 32 17.10 -19.24 6.26
CA ASP A 32 15.75 -19.31 6.81
C ASP A 32 15.55 -18.12 7.77
N VAL A 33 14.71 -17.17 7.35
CA VAL A 33 14.40 -15.95 8.10
C VAL A 33 12.89 -15.79 8.22
N VAL A 34 12.45 -15.48 9.43
CA VAL A 34 11.07 -15.09 9.74
C VAL A 34 11.07 -13.59 9.98
N TYR A 35 10.05 -12.89 9.50
CA TYR A 35 9.85 -11.50 9.86
C TYR A 35 8.38 -11.17 10.06
N GLU A 36 8.13 -10.13 10.83
CA GLU A 36 6.80 -9.58 11.08
C GLU A 36 6.83 -8.06 11.00
N MET A 37 5.69 -7.45 10.64
CA MET A 37 5.51 -6.01 10.81
C MET A 37 5.10 -5.75 12.26
N VAL A 38 5.75 -4.80 12.92
CA VAL A 38 5.49 -4.43 14.32
C VAL A 38 5.12 -2.95 14.40
N PRO A 39 4.36 -2.51 15.41
CA PRO A 39 4.02 -1.10 15.55
C PRO A 39 5.27 -0.27 15.88
N TRP A 40 5.27 0.98 15.40
CA TRP A 40 6.24 1.97 15.83
C TRP A 40 5.88 2.52 17.21
N ASP A 41 6.89 2.82 18.02
CA ASP A 41 6.73 3.76 19.13
C ASP A 41 6.69 5.19 18.58
N VAL A 42 5.48 5.65 18.29
CA VAL A 42 5.24 6.96 17.66
C VAL A 42 5.54 8.12 18.61
N ASP A 43 5.44 7.91 19.92
CA ASP A 43 5.73 8.94 20.92
C ASP A 43 7.24 9.16 21.04
N PHE A 44 8.01 8.07 21.06
CA PHE A 44 9.47 8.13 20.98
C PHE A 44 9.93 8.86 19.72
N LEU A 45 9.43 8.49 18.54
CA LEU A 45 9.80 9.16 17.28
C LEU A 45 9.46 10.65 17.31
N SER A 46 8.26 11.00 17.79
CA SER A 46 7.81 12.38 17.90
C SER A 46 8.71 13.19 18.83
N SER A 47 9.17 12.60 19.95
CA SER A 47 10.11 13.25 20.88
C SER A 47 11.48 13.57 20.24
N LYS A 48 11.85 12.85 19.18
CA LYS A 48 13.07 13.07 18.39
C LYS A 48 12.85 13.94 17.15
N GLY A 49 11.64 14.46 16.95
CA GLY A 49 11.27 15.21 15.75
C GLY A 49 11.23 14.34 14.48
N LEU A 50 11.06 13.04 14.62
CA LEU A 50 11.02 12.07 13.53
C LEU A 50 9.60 11.60 13.24
N GLN A 51 9.38 11.18 12.00
CA GLN A 51 8.13 10.64 11.52
C GLN A 51 8.36 9.28 10.87
N VAL A 52 7.34 8.42 10.96
CA VAL A 52 7.32 7.13 10.27
C VAL A 52 7.29 7.34 8.76
N ALA A 53 8.19 6.67 8.04
CA ALA A 53 8.28 6.67 6.57
C ALA A 53 8.04 5.29 5.93
N GLY A 54 7.65 4.29 6.72
CA GLY A 54 7.37 2.93 6.25
C GLY A 54 7.03 1.98 7.41
N ALA A 55 6.81 0.70 7.11
CA ALA A 55 6.62 -0.31 8.14
C ALA A 55 7.93 -0.56 8.94
N LEU A 56 7.79 -0.94 10.20
CA LEU A 56 8.87 -1.48 11.02
C LEU A 56 8.83 -3.00 10.92
N PHE A 57 9.91 -3.61 10.47
CA PHE A 57 10.04 -5.06 10.31
C PHE A 57 10.92 -5.63 11.40
N ARG A 58 10.38 -6.54 12.21
CA ARG A 58 11.17 -7.37 13.13
C ARG A 58 11.57 -8.65 12.44
N PHE A 59 12.85 -8.99 12.51
CA PHE A 59 13.41 -10.18 11.89
C PHE A 59 13.95 -11.16 12.93
N HIS A 60 13.79 -12.44 12.62
CA HIS A 60 14.32 -13.57 13.36
C HIS A 60 15.04 -14.50 12.37
N LEU A 61 16.37 -14.45 12.38
CA LEU A 61 17.20 -15.34 11.57
C LEU A 61 17.30 -16.71 12.26
N LEU A 62 16.96 -17.77 11.54
CA LEU A 62 17.07 -19.14 12.04
C LEU A 62 18.36 -19.78 11.54
N THR A 63 18.66 -19.62 10.26
CA THR A 63 19.90 -20.10 9.62
C THR A 63 20.29 -19.22 8.43
N GLY A 64 21.56 -19.29 8.03
CA GLY A 64 22.09 -18.61 6.84
C GLY A 64 22.62 -17.21 7.12
N SER A 65 22.67 -16.37 6.08
CA SER A 65 23.24 -15.03 6.13
C SER A 65 22.56 -14.12 5.10
N PHE A 66 22.16 -12.94 5.56
CA PHE A 66 21.61 -11.87 4.73
C PHE A 66 22.43 -10.62 4.97
N GLN A 67 22.82 -9.97 3.87
CA GLN A 67 23.75 -8.84 3.90
C GLN A 67 23.05 -7.51 3.65
N ARG A 68 21.92 -7.52 2.92
CA ARG A 68 21.19 -6.30 2.56
C ARG A 68 19.68 -6.46 2.72
N LEU A 69 19.07 -5.36 3.17
CA LEU A 69 17.62 -5.16 3.16
C LEU A 69 17.26 -4.00 2.24
N HIS A 70 16.16 -4.16 1.52
CA HIS A 70 15.56 -3.07 0.76
C HIS A 70 14.20 -2.78 1.38
N LEU A 71 14.15 -1.70 2.15
CA LEU A 71 12.98 -1.27 2.89
C LEU A 71 12.07 -0.44 1.97
N PRO A 72 10.80 -0.83 1.80
CA PRO A 72 9.89 -0.14 0.89
C PRO A 72 9.42 1.20 1.46
N HIS A 73 9.40 2.23 0.62
CA HIS A 73 8.77 3.53 0.91
C HIS A 73 7.89 3.99 -0.26
N CYS A 74 7.16 5.07 -0.01
CA CYS A 74 6.36 5.76 -1.00
C CYS A 74 6.74 7.24 -1.14
N GLN A 75 7.76 7.74 -0.42
CA GLN A 75 8.18 9.14 -0.56
C GLN A 75 8.69 9.41 -1.98
N LEU A 76 8.17 10.47 -2.60
CA LEU A 76 8.71 11.02 -3.83
C LEU A 76 9.86 11.98 -3.50
N LEU A 77 10.77 12.14 -4.46
CA LEU A 77 11.86 13.10 -4.37
C LEU A 77 11.30 14.52 -4.32
N SER A 78 11.65 15.30 -3.29
CA SER A 78 11.38 16.74 -3.27
C SER A 78 12.23 17.47 -4.33
N ASP A 79 11.76 18.63 -4.77
CA ASP A 79 12.48 19.54 -5.67
C ASP A 79 13.90 19.80 -5.11
N GLY A 80 14.92 19.25 -5.79
CA GLY A 80 16.31 19.26 -5.33
C GLY A 80 16.95 17.89 -5.15
N GLY A 81 16.20 16.80 -5.38
CA GLY A 81 16.76 15.44 -5.49
C GLY A 81 17.28 14.85 -4.17
N ARG A 82 16.94 15.44 -3.02
CA ARG A 82 17.37 14.95 -1.70
C ARG A 82 16.29 14.08 -1.06
N HIS A 83 16.68 12.90 -0.60
CA HIS A 83 15.88 12.09 0.29
C HIS A 83 16.23 12.41 1.74
N PHE A 84 15.21 12.61 2.59
CA PHE A 84 15.38 12.79 4.04
C PHE A 84 15.17 11.48 4.81
N LEU A 85 15.21 10.35 4.12
CA LEU A 85 15.02 9.04 4.71
C LEU A 85 16.25 8.61 5.52
N SER A 86 16.01 8.09 6.71
CA SER A 86 16.99 7.36 7.50
C SER A 86 16.45 5.98 7.83
N VAL A 87 17.33 5.00 7.98
CA VAL A 87 16.95 3.69 8.49
C VAL A 87 17.05 3.74 10.02
N ALA A 88 15.97 3.39 10.70
CA ALA A 88 16.00 3.13 12.13
C ALA A 88 16.30 1.65 12.35
N HIS A 89 17.30 1.37 13.17
CA HIS A 89 17.69 0.05 13.65
C HIS A 89 17.38 -0.03 15.14
N VAL A 90 16.34 -0.79 15.50
CA VAL A 90 15.84 -0.87 16.88
C VAL A 90 16.27 -2.20 17.49
N THR A 91 17.04 -2.12 18.59
CA THR A 91 17.58 -3.27 19.33
C THR A 91 17.29 -3.09 20.82
N GLY A 92 16.33 -3.85 21.34
CA GLY A 92 15.82 -3.62 22.71
C GLY A 92 15.25 -2.22 22.84
N ASP A 93 15.79 -1.44 23.78
CA ASP A 93 15.38 -0.05 24.03
C ASP A 93 16.24 0.99 23.27
N CYS A 94 17.23 0.53 22.49
CA CYS A 94 18.12 1.39 21.72
C CYS A 94 17.61 1.56 20.28
N VAL A 95 17.71 2.78 19.76
CA VAL A 95 17.43 3.10 18.35
C VAL A 95 18.63 3.80 17.73
N ASP A 96 19.25 3.14 16.77
CA ASP A 96 20.31 3.72 15.95
C ASP A 96 19.74 4.22 14.62
N PHE A 97 20.26 5.34 14.13
CA PHE A 97 19.87 5.90 12.83
C PHE A 97 21.00 5.70 11.83
N ILE A 98 20.76 4.82 10.86
CA ILE A 98 21.70 4.45 9.81
C ILE A 98 21.38 5.28 8.56
N THR A 99 22.42 5.91 8.00
CA THR A 99 22.32 6.59 6.71
C THR A 99 22.12 5.55 5.60
N PRO A 100 21.10 5.69 4.74
CA PRO A 100 20.88 4.79 3.61
C PRO A 100 22.10 4.67 2.70
N GLY A 101 22.37 3.46 2.18
CA GLY A 101 23.38 3.27 1.14
C GLY A 101 22.87 3.76 -0.23
N GLN A 102 21.67 3.31 -0.62
CA GLN A 102 20.98 3.74 -1.84
C GLN A 102 19.52 4.02 -1.53
N VAL A 103 18.97 5.07 -2.16
CA VAL A 103 17.54 5.37 -2.15
C VAL A 103 17.05 5.42 -3.59
N THR A 104 15.95 4.72 -3.88
CA THR A 104 15.28 4.67 -5.18
C THR A 104 13.88 5.28 -5.05
N ASP A 105 13.06 5.26 -6.10
CA ASP A 105 11.67 5.77 -6.02
C ASP A 105 10.75 4.93 -5.11
N SER A 106 11.20 3.75 -4.66
CA SER A 106 10.35 2.83 -3.89
C SER A 106 11.05 2.07 -2.77
N HIS A 107 12.38 2.08 -2.71
CA HIS A 107 13.14 1.33 -1.70
C HIS A 107 14.39 2.08 -1.25
N VAL A 108 14.70 1.90 0.04
CA VAL A 108 15.99 2.23 0.67
C VAL A 108 16.77 0.95 0.89
N THR A 109 18.00 0.89 0.39
CA THR A 109 18.93 -0.22 0.63
C THR A 109 19.82 0.07 1.83
N VAL A 110 19.96 -0.92 2.71
CA VAL A 110 20.81 -0.87 3.89
C VAL A 110 21.58 -2.19 4.06
N ASP A 111 22.86 -2.06 4.34
CA ASP A 111 23.71 -3.20 4.74
C ASP A 111 23.42 -3.57 6.19
N ILE A 112 23.27 -4.86 6.44
CA ILE A 112 22.98 -5.41 7.78
C ILE A 112 24.06 -6.41 8.18
N SER A 113 24.51 -6.31 9.44
CA SER A 113 25.43 -7.27 10.05
C SER A 113 24.69 -8.35 10.87
N GLY A 114 23.39 -8.15 11.09
CA GLY A 114 22.51 -9.04 11.84
C GLY A 114 21.07 -8.56 11.76
N PHE A 115 20.16 -9.37 12.29
CA PHE A 115 18.73 -9.09 12.27
C PHE A 115 18.21 -8.64 13.64
N SER A 116 17.40 -7.58 13.60
CA SER A 116 16.65 -7.02 14.72
C SER A 116 15.39 -6.36 14.14
N CYS A 117 15.00 -5.17 14.59
CA CYS A 117 13.94 -4.38 13.96
C CYS A 117 14.52 -3.29 13.03
N PHE A 118 14.04 -3.23 11.79
CA PHE A 118 14.44 -2.21 10.80
C PHE A 118 13.23 -1.52 10.18
N GLY A 119 13.29 -0.20 10.06
CA GLY A 119 12.24 0.59 9.44
C GLY A 119 12.74 1.94 8.95
N LEU A 120 11.89 2.68 8.25
CA LEU A 120 12.24 3.99 7.70
C LEU A 120 11.61 5.12 8.51
N VAL A 121 12.43 6.14 8.78
CA VAL A 121 12.02 7.39 9.42
C VAL A 121 12.48 8.60 8.62
N THR A 122 11.84 9.74 8.85
CA THR A 122 12.20 11.02 8.23
C THR A 122 12.05 12.16 9.24
N PRO A 123 12.96 13.15 9.27
CA PRO A 123 12.76 14.40 10.01
C PRO A 123 11.85 15.37 9.26
N ALA A 124 11.72 15.21 7.94
CA ALA A 124 10.94 16.10 7.09
C ALA A 124 9.54 15.52 6.84
N PRO A 125 8.47 16.34 6.92
CA PRO A 125 7.19 15.96 6.35
C PRO A 125 7.40 15.71 4.85
N SER A 126 6.92 14.58 4.35
CA SER A 126 6.95 14.31 2.91
C SER A 126 5.99 15.26 2.20
N ASP A 127 6.50 16.03 1.25
CA ASP A 127 5.69 16.95 0.45
C ASP A 127 4.73 16.19 -0.46
N GLN A 128 5.15 15.02 -0.95
CA GLN A 128 4.36 14.17 -1.83
C GLN A 128 4.81 12.71 -1.74
N ILE A 129 3.85 11.80 -1.84
CA ILE A 129 4.07 10.37 -1.85
C ILE A 129 3.42 9.73 -3.08
N ALA A 130 4.02 8.64 -3.56
CA ALA A 130 3.37 7.69 -4.43
C ALA A 130 2.15 7.11 -3.69
N GLY A 131 0.97 7.32 -4.25
CA GLY A 131 -0.32 6.96 -3.69
C GLY A 131 -1.13 6.04 -4.60
N LEU A 132 -2.25 5.59 -4.06
CA LEU A 132 -3.20 4.70 -4.72
C LEU A 132 -4.62 5.18 -4.47
N VAL A 133 -5.44 5.18 -5.52
CA VAL A 133 -6.90 5.25 -5.42
C VAL A 133 -7.46 3.85 -5.59
N LEU A 134 -7.84 3.20 -4.49
CA LEU A 134 -8.43 1.86 -4.50
C LEU A 134 -9.94 1.94 -4.40
N ILE A 135 -10.61 0.98 -5.06
CA ILE A 135 -12.04 1.04 -5.29
C ILE A 135 -12.64 -0.30 -4.91
N PHE A 136 -13.60 -0.24 -4.00
CA PHE A 136 -14.31 -1.40 -3.50
C PHE A 136 -15.80 -1.22 -3.75
N SER A 137 -16.43 -2.21 -4.37
CA SER A 137 -17.89 -2.24 -4.53
C SER A 137 -18.53 -3.18 -3.53
N GLN A 138 -19.60 -2.73 -2.91
CA GLN A 138 -20.49 -3.64 -2.17
C GLN A 138 -21.64 -4.06 -3.11
N PRO A 139 -21.73 -5.36 -3.48
CA PRO A 139 -22.69 -5.82 -4.49
C PRO A 139 -24.16 -5.55 -4.12
N THR A 140 -24.47 -5.49 -2.82
CA THR A 140 -25.86 -5.43 -2.32
C THR A 140 -26.52 -4.06 -2.41
N ASN A 141 -25.76 -2.97 -2.54
CA ASN A 141 -26.31 -1.60 -2.40
C ASN A 141 -25.78 -0.58 -3.42
N SER A 142 -25.14 -1.03 -4.51
CA SER A 142 -24.58 -0.15 -5.56
C SER A 142 -23.70 0.98 -5.00
N THR A 143 -23.03 0.72 -3.89
CA THR A 143 -22.13 1.67 -3.23
C THR A 143 -20.69 1.32 -3.57
N LEU A 144 -19.92 2.35 -3.95
CA LEU A 144 -18.47 2.27 -4.04
C LEU A 144 -17.83 2.93 -2.82
N PHE A 145 -16.73 2.35 -2.37
CA PHE A 145 -15.87 2.89 -1.35
C PHE A 145 -14.52 3.19 -1.96
N ILE A 146 -14.09 4.45 -1.83
CA ILE A 146 -12.86 4.96 -2.43
C ILE A 146 -11.85 5.18 -1.30
N LEU A 147 -10.71 4.51 -1.41
CA LEU A 147 -9.63 4.59 -0.44
C LEU A 147 -8.45 5.31 -1.07
N LEU A 148 -7.97 6.34 -0.38
CA LEU A 148 -6.68 6.95 -0.66
C LEU A 148 -5.65 6.29 0.25
N LEU A 149 -4.66 5.61 -0.32
CA LEU A 149 -3.62 4.90 0.44
C LEU A 149 -2.22 5.18 -0.11
N PRO A 150 -1.17 5.10 0.73
CA PRO A 150 0.21 5.04 0.26
C PRO A 150 0.48 3.83 -0.64
N ARG A 151 1.37 3.97 -1.62
CA ARG A 151 1.71 2.90 -2.58
C ARG A 151 2.41 1.70 -1.96
N ASN A 152 3.08 1.89 -0.83
CA ASN A 152 3.78 0.83 -0.09
C ASN A 152 2.84 0.03 0.85
N VAL A 153 1.52 0.16 0.71
CA VAL A 153 0.55 -0.66 1.45
C VAL A 153 0.48 -2.09 0.91
N CYS A 154 0.18 -3.04 1.79
CA CYS A 154 -0.07 -4.43 1.43
C CYS A 154 -1.47 -4.61 0.78
N LEU A 155 -1.56 -4.54 -0.56
CA LEU A 155 -2.84 -4.64 -1.28
C LEU A 155 -3.64 -5.90 -0.95
N THR A 156 -2.97 -7.05 -0.78
CA THR A 156 -3.64 -8.30 -0.41
C THR A 156 -4.32 -8.20 0.95
N GLN A 157 -3.70 -7.52 1.93
CA GLN A 157 -4.29 -7.29 3.24
C GLN A 157 -5.47 -6.33 3.15
N VAL A 158 -5.35 -5.23 2.39
CA VAL A 158 -6.46 -4.30 2.15
C VAL A 158 -7.68 -5.04 1.58
N ARG A 159 -7.47 -5.85 0.54
CA ARG A 159 -8.52 -6.64 -0.10
C ARG A 159 -9.18 -7.63 0.88
N LYS A 160 -8.37 -8.39 1.62
CA LYS A 160 -8.88 -9.36 2.63
C LYS A 160 -9.71 -8.66 3.70
N GLU A 161 -9.26 -7.52 4.19
CA GLU A 161 -9.95 -6.79 5.27
C GLU A 161 -11.29 -6.22 4.80
N TRP A 162 -11.35 -5.65 3.59
CA TRP A 162 -12.60 -5.13 3.02
C TRP A 162 -13.61 -6.24 2.70
N LYS A 163 -13.13 -7.36 2.17
CA LYS A 163 -13.96 -8.56 1.95
C LYS A 163 -14.52 -9.08 3.28
N ARG A 164 -13.70 -9.12 4.34
CA ARG A 164 -14.09 -9.60 5.67
C ARG A 164 -15.09 -8.66 6.38
N ARG A 165 -14.88 -7.33 6.30
CA ARG A 165 -15.70 -6.34 7.03
C ARG A 165 -17.12 -6.23 6.49
N ILE A 166 -17.27 -6.08 5.17
CA ILE A 166 -18.56 -5.73 4.55
C ILE A 166 -18.85 -6.53 3.27
N GLY A 167 -18.07 -7.58 2.99
CA GLY A 167 -18.23 -8.38 1.78
C GLY A 167 -17.85 -7.65 0.49
N ALA A 168 -17.14 -6.53 0.58
CA ALA A 168 -16.83 -5.71 -0.59
C ALA A 168 -15.79 -6.37 -1.50
N GLU A 169 -16.00 -6.18 -2.80
CA GLU A 169 -15.13 -6.68 -3.87
C GLU A 169 -14.24 -5.56 -4.39
N TYR A 170 -12.97 -5.88 -4.62
CA TYR A 170 -12.04 -4.95 -5.25
C TYR A 170 -12.34 -4.82 -6.74
N ILE A 171 -12.42 -3.58 -7.23
CA ILE A 171 -12.55 -3.29 -8.67
C ILE A 171 -11.16 -2.97 -9.22
N GLU A 172 -10.74 -3.72 -10.22
CA GLU A 172 -9.49 -3.44 -10.93
C GLU A 172 -9.62 -2.19 -11.79
N ALA A 173 -8.74 -1.22 -11.49
CA ALA A 173 -8.45 -0.04 -12.28
C ALA A 173 -6.97 0.31 -12.08
N ILE A 174 -6.38 1.14 -12.95
CA ILE A 174 -5.03 1.67 -12.73
C ILE A 174 -5.09 2.63 -11.52
N PRO A 175 -4.50 2.26 -10.37
CA PRO A 175 -4.75 2.96 -9.11
C PRO A 175 -3.71 4.05 -8.81
N ASP A 176 -2.54 4.01 -9.47
CA ASP A 176 -1.41 4.88 -9.14
C ASP A 176 -1.75 6.36 -9.32
N CYS A 177 -1.35 7.15 -8.33
CA CYS A 177 -1.46 8.61 -8.30
C CYS A 177 -0.38 9.18 -7.36
N GLU A 178 -0.33 10.50 -7.22
CA GLU A 178 0.52 11.16 -6.24
C GLU A 178 -0.34 11.87 -5.21
N LEU A 179 -0.07 11.61 -3.93
CA LEU A 179 -0.84 12.15 -2.81
C LEU A 179 0.06 13.02 -1.92
N ILE A 180 -0.53 14.04 -1.33
CA ILE A 180 0.11 14.99 -0.42
C ILE A 180 -0.43 14.67 0.98
N PRO A 181 0.42 14.24 1.91
CA PRO A 181 0.04 14.05 3.30
C PRO A 181 -0.69 15.27 3.89
N ASN A 182 -1.76 15.02 4.65
CA ASN A 182 -2.62 16.06 5.26
C ASN A 182 -3.32 17.00 4.27
N HIS A 183 -3.30 16.68 2.97
CA HIS A 183 -4.01 17.48 1.97
C HIS A 183 -5.49 17.08 1.87
N THR A 184 -6.34 18.05 1.53
CA THR A 184 -7.78 17.84 1.33
C THR A 184 -8.08 17.61 -0.14
N TYR A 185 -8.78 16.52 -0.42
CA TYR A 185 -9.17 16.11 -1.76
C TYR A 185 -10.68 16.20 -1.94
N LYS A 186 -11.12 16.43 -3.17
CA LYS A 186 -12.51 16.34 -3.61
C LYS A 186 -12.65 15.22 -4.63
N LEU A 187 -13.71 14.43 -4.50
CA LEU A 187 -14.04 13.39 -5.48
C LEU A 187 -15.26 13.84 -6.29
N ILE A 188 -15.13 13.78 -7.61
CA ILE A 188 -16.20 14.03 -8.58
C ILE A 188 -16.52 12.71 -9.27
N GLY A 189 -17.80 12.47 -9.56
CA GLY A 189 -18.22 11.27 -10.26
C GLY A 189 -19.48 11.45 -11.09
N GLU A 190 -19.60 10.67 -12.16
CA GLU A 190 -20.81 10.62 -12.99
C GLU A 190 -20.94 9.24 -13.68
N PRO A 191 -22.12 8.58 -13.67
CA PRO A 191 -23.37 8.98 -12.99
C PRO A 191 -23.40 8.52 -11.52
N VAL A 192 -23.57 9.47 -10.60
CA VAL A 192 -23.67 9.23 -9.15
C VAL A 192 -24.86 9.99 -8.58
N THR A 193 -25.44 9.49 -7.50
CA THR A 193 -26.52 10.17 -6.76
C THR A 193 -25.94 11.04 -5.65
N VAL A 194 -24.97 10.51 -4.90
CA VAL A 194 -24.30 11.22 -3.80
C VAL A 194 -22.87 10.74 -3.64
N ILE A 195 -21.98 11.66 -3.28
CA ILE A 195 -20.62 11.39 -2.81
C ILE A 195 -20.50 12.00 -1.42
N GLN A 196 -20.08 11.19 -0.44
CA GLN A 196 -19.91 11.63 0.94
C GLN A 196 -18.56 11.15 1.51
N PRO A 197 -17.82 11.99 2.26
CA PRO A 197 -18.05 13.43 2.42
C PRO A 197 -17.80 14.20 1.11
N GLU A 198 -18.14 15.50 1.07
CA GLU A 198 -17.85 16.36 -0.09
C GLU A 198 -16.33 16.47 -0.34
N THR A 199 -15.56 16.59 0.74
CA THR A 199 -14.10 16.61 0.71
C THR A 199 -13.53 15.74 1.84
N SER A 200 -12.34 15.19 1.63
CA SER A 200 -11.70 14.28 2.58
C SER A 200 -10.21 14.61 2.71
N LYS A 201 -9.72 14.72 3.96
CA LYS A 201 -8.32 14.98 4.26
C LYS A 201 -7.54 13.67 4.32
N PHE A 202 -6.44 13.57 3.59
CA PHE A 202 -5.57 12.39 3.59
C PHE A 202 -4.71 12.35 4.87
N VAL A 203 -5.28 11.87 5.97
CA VAL A 203 -4.66 11.83 7.31
C VAL A 203 -4.08 10.46 7.69
N ASN A 204 -4.61 9.38 7.12
CA ASN A 204 -4.22 8.00 7.47
C ASN A 204 -3.02 7.48 6.65
N PHE A 205 -2.22 8.38 6.08
CA PHE A 205 -1.06 8.05 5.25
C PHE A 205 0.08 7.35 6.01
N ARG A 206 -0.03 7.26 7.35
CA ARG A 206 0.89 6.55 8.24
C ARG A 206 0.28 5.30 8.86
N ASP A 207 -1.02 5.06 8.64
CA ASP A 207 -1.73 3.92 9.20
C ASP A 207 -1.71 2.74 8.22
N TYR A 208 -0.86 1.77 8.51
CA TYR A 208 -0.71 0.55 7.71
C TYR A 208 -1.65 -0.59 8.16
N ASN A 209 -2.51 -0.34 9.15
CA ASN A 209 -3.36 -1.35 9.77
C ASN A 209 -4.86 -1.04 9.65
N ASN A 210 -5.24 0.22 9.44
CA ASN A 210 -6.63 0.64 9.32
C ASN A 210 -6.94 1.31 7.97
N PHE A 211 -7.50 0.52 7.05
CA PHE A 211 -7.87 0.97 5.71
C PHE A 211 -9.28 1.56 5.67
N LEU A 212 -9.43 2.79 6.16
CA LEU A 212 -10.71 3.51 6.13
C LEU A 212 -10.97 4.13 4.74
N PRO A 213 -12.22 4.15 4.26
CA PRO A 213 -12.56 4.84 3.02
C PRO A 213 -12.43 6.36 3.21
N SER A 214 -11.91 7.03 2.18
CA SER A 214 -11.90 8.49 2.10
C SER A 214 -13.22 9.03 1.58
N PHE A 215 -13.91 8.27 0.71
CA PHE A 215 -15.22 8.61 0.16
C PHE A 215 -16.11 7.38 0.02
N GLN A 216 -17.41 7.60 0.12
CA GLN A 216 -18.47 6.68 -0.26
C GLN A 216 -19.23 7.30 -1.44
N VAL A 217 -19.47 6.51 -2.47
CA VAL A 217 -20.14 6.93 -3.71
C VAL A 217 -21.37 6.08 -3.93
N GLN A 218 -22.54 6.71 -3.97
CA GLN A 218 -23.78 6.05 -4.35
C GLN A 218 -23.99 6.19 -5.85
N LEU A 219 -24.06 5.06 -6.55
CA LEU A 219 -24.27 5.05 -8.00
C LEU A 219 -25.73 5.34 -8.35
N LYS A 220 -25.96 5.89 -9.55
CA LYS A 220 -27.31 5.99 -10.13
C LYS A 220 -27.81 4.58 -10.49
N ALA A 221 -29.11 4.33 -10.32
CA ALA A 221 -29.71 3.05 -10.69
C ALA A 221 -29.46 2.70 -12.16
N GLY A 222 -29.07 1.46 -12.43
CA GLY A 222 -28.78 0.96 -13.78
C GLY A 222 -27.44 1.43 -14.37
N ALA A 223 -26.58 2.11 -13.60
CA ALA A 223 -25.26 2.51 -14.08
C ALA A 223 -24.40 1.27 -14.40
N THR A 224 -23.94 1.16 -15.65
CA THR A 224 -23.00 0.13 -16.11
C THR A 224 -21.56 0.60 -16.08
N GLN A 225 -21.34 1.91 -16.05
CA GLN A 225 -20.03 2.53 -15.89
C GLN A 225 -20.14 3.78 -15.03
N VAL A 226 -19.01 4.19 -14.45
CA VAL A 226 -18.87 5.46 -13.72
C VAL A 226 -17.51 6.09 -14.02
N ARG A 227 -17.48 7.38 -14.34
CA ARG A 227 -16.26 8.19 -14.37
C ARG A 227 -16.04 8.75 -12.97
N LEU A 228 -14.86 8.55 -12.40
CA LEU A 228 -14.44 9.12 -11.13
C LEU A 228 -13.20 9.99 -11.34
N GLN A 229 -13.16 11.14 -10.68
CA GLN A 229 -12.04 12.10 -10.72
C GLN A 229 -11.71 12.57 -9.31
N LEU A 230 -10.48 12.34 -8.88
CA LEU A 230 -9.92 12.89 -7.66
C LEU A 230 -9.23 14.21 -7.98
N ARG A 231 -9.60 15.25 -7.24
CA ARG A 231 -9.01 16.59 -7.37
C ARG A 231 -8.38 17.05 -6.08
N SER A 232 -7.29 17.80 -6.23
CA SER A 232 -6.58 18.50 -5.16
C SER A 232 -6.79 20.00 -5.32
N HIS A 233 -7.07 20.67 -4.20
CA HIS A 233 -6.96 22.13 -4.14
C HIS A 233 -5.51 22.50 -3.85
N VAL A 234 -4.67 22.55 -4.88
CA VAL A 234 -3.29 22.98 -4.69
C VAL A 234 -3.31 24.48 -4.38
N ALA A 235 -3.04 24.85 -3.12
CA ALA A 235 -2.64 26.22 -2.83
C ALA A 235 -1.38 26.48 -3.68
N GLY A 236 -1.43 27.47 -4.56
CA GLY A 236 -0.35 27.77 -5.50
C GLY A 236 1.01 27.72 -4.78
N SER A 237 2.03 27.21 -5.48
CA SER A 237 3.37 26.99 -4.95
C SER A 237 3.81 28.09 -3.97
N ARG A 238 4.48 27.72 -2.88
CA ARG A 238 4.97 28.63 -1.83
C ARG A 238 5.88 29.77 -2.33
N LEU A 239 6.25 29.76 -3.61
CA LEU A 239 7.07 30.80 -4.23
C LEU A 239 6.24 31.83 -5.02
N ILE A 240 5.02 31.52 -5.48
CA ILE A 240 4.28 32.41 -6.40
C ILE A 240 2.73 32.34 -6.24
N GLY A 241 2.23 31.92 -5.07
CA GLY A 241 0.80 31.70 -4.81
C GLY A 241 -0.14 32.89 -5.04
N TRP A 242 0.37 34.11 -5.23
CA TRP A 242 -0.45 35.29 -5.56
C TRP A 242 -0.62 35.55 -7.08
N LEU A 243 0.17 34.92 -7.97
CA LEU A 243 0.06 35.16 -9.42
C LEU A 243 -0.89 34.20 -10.15
N PHE A 244 -1.20 33.04 -9.56
CA PHE A 244 -2.12 32.07 -10.14
C PHE A 244 -3.11 31.64 -9.05
N GLY A 245 -4.36 32.08 -9.17
CA GLY A 245 -5.43 31.72 -8.22
C GLY A 245 -5.55 30.21 -8.01
N ASN A 246 -6.23 29.79 -6.94
CA ASN A 246 -6.42 28.39 -6.55
C ASN A 246 -6.81 27.52 -7.76
N LYS A 247 -5.84 26.79 -8.32
CA LYS A 247 -6.10 25.84 -9.41
C LYS A 247 -6.43 24.49 -8.78
N GLU A 248 -7.65 24.02 -9.01
CA GLU A 248 -7.96 22.61 -8.78
C GLU A 248 -7.20 21.77 -9.82
N CYS A 249 -6.33 20.88 -9.36
CA CYS A 249 -5.59 19.96 -10.20
C CYS A 249 -6.26 18.58 -10.17
N GLU A 250 -6.42 17.97 -11.34
CA GLU A 250 -6.80 16.55 -11.42
C GLU A 250 -5.61 15.68 -11.00
N VAL A 251 -5.81 14.87 -9.98
CA VAL A 251 -4.78 14.00 -9.38
C VAL A 251 -4.89 12.59 -9.93
N TRP A 252 -6.13 12.16 -10.20
CA TRP A 252 -6.43 10.84 -10.72
C TRP A 252 -7.81 10.86 -11.38
N ALA A 253 -7.97 10.15 -12.50
CA ALA A 253 -9.26 10.03 -13.18
C ALA A 253 -9.37 8.70 -13.91
N ARG A 254 -10.47 7.97 -13.73
CA ARG A 254 -10.73 6.72 -14.48
C ARG A 254 -12.21 6.57 -14.81
N VAL A 255 -12.47 5.90 -15.93
CA VAL A 255 -13.78 5.33 -16.25
C VAL A 255 -13.76 3.88 -15.81
N ILE A 256 -14.75 3.48 -15.02
CA ILE A 256 -14.83 2.17 -14.39
C ILE A 256 -16.03 1.44 -14.90
N GLN A 257 -15.81 0.21 -15.37
CA GLN A 257 -16.88 -0.70 -15.76
C GLN A 257 -17.40 -1.42 -14.52
N LEU A 258 -18.70 -1.33 -14.28
CA LEU A 258 -19.37 -1.93 -13.16
C LEU A 258 -19.88 -3.32 -13.59
N LYS A 259 -19.60 -4.35 -12.78
CA LYS A 259 -20.19 -5.66 -13.02
C LYS A 259 -21.69 -5.56 -12.78
N VAL A 260 -22.48 -5.80 -13.83
CA VAL A 260 -23.94 -5.86 -13.70
C VAL A 260 -24.29 -7.13 -12.92
N CYS A 261 -24.94 -6.98 -11.77
CA CYS A 261 -25.66 -8.10 -11.17
C CYS A 261 -26.85 -8.40 -12.08
N VAL A 262 -26.71 -9.39 -12.95
CA VAL A 262 -27.88 -9.99 -13.59
C VAL A 262 -28.64 -10.67 -12.48
N HIS A 263 -29.71 -10.06 -11.99
CA HIS A 263 -30.70 -10.79 -11.22
C HIS A 263 -31.25 -11.84 -12.17
N ALA A 264 -30.76 -13.07 -12.06
CA ALA A 264 -31.43 -14.22 -12.62
C ALA A 264 -32.77 -14.29 -11.88
N SER A 265 -33.83 -13.75 -12.47
CA SER A 265 -35.19 -14.13 -12.14
C SER A 265 -35.41 -15.54 -12.68
N GLU A 266 -34.72 -16.53 -12.11
CA GLU A 266 -35.04 -17.93 -12.34
C GLU A 266 -36.21 -18.26 -11.42
N SER A 267 -37.39 -18.28 -12.03
CA SER A 267 -38.56 -18.96 -11.54
C SER A 267 -38.18 -20.32 -10.95
N CYS A 268 -38.47 -20.49 -9.67
CA CYS A 268 -38.27 -21.71 -8.89
C CYS A 268 -38.99 -22.91 -9.55
N PRO A 269 -38.28 -24.03 -9.84
CA PRO A 269 -38.90 -25.34 -9.85
C PRO A 269 -38.48 -26.10 -8.59
N LEU A 270 -39.49 -26.62 -7.92
CA LEU A 270 -39.38 -27.51 -6.77
C LEU A 270 -38.57 -28.79 -7.08
N ILE A 271 -37.93 -29.30 -6.02
CA ILE A 271 -37.49 -30.69 -5.78
C ILE A 271 -36.15 -31.14 -6.39
N GLY A 272 -35.23 -31.55 -5.51
CA GLY A 272 -34.08 -32.40 -5.86
C GLY A 272 -32.94 -32.35 -4.84
N TRP A 273 -32.95 -33.27 -3.88
CA TRP A 273 -31.88 -33.54 -2.92
C TRP A 273 -30.51 -33.80 -3.58
N CYS A 274 -29.41 -33.37 -2.92
CA CYS A 274 -28.21 -34.19 -2.69
C CYS A 274 -27.28 -33.56 -1.62
N PRO A 275 -26.47 -34.39 -0.92
CA PRO A 275 -26.01 -34.13 0.45
C PRO A 275 -24.67 -33.38 0.56
N ALA A 276 -24.46 -32.85 1.76
CA ALA A 276 -23.26 -32.18 2.23
C ALA A 276 -22.02 -33.09 2.25
N VAL A 277 -20.88 -32.54 1.83
CA VAL A 277 -19.56 -32.98 2.30
C VAL A 277 -18.82 -31.75 2.79
N SER A 278 -18.69 -31.70 4.12
CA SER A 278 -17.78 -30.85 4.86
C SER A 278 -16.37 -31.42 4.77
N ASP A 279 -15.40 -30.61 4.38
CA ASP A 279 -14.03 -30.76 4.88
C ASP A 279 -13.34 -29.39 4.95
N CYS A 280 -13.06 -29.00 6.19
CA CYS A 280 -12.28 -27.82 6.56
C CYS A 280 -10.79 -28.15 6.41
N CYS A 281 -10.11 -27.51 5.46
CA CYS A 281 -8.65 -27.42 5.46
C CYS A 281 -8.24 -25.95 5.56
N THR A 282 -7.54 -25.62 6.63
CA THR A 282 -6.84 -24.34 6.83
C THR A 282 -5.71 -24.21 5.80
N PRO A 283 -5.52 -23.06 5.13
CA PRO A 283 -4.34 -22.85 4.30
C PRO A 283 -3.24 -22.14 5.10
N THR A 284 -2.20 -22.89 5.46
CA THR A 284 -0.86 -22.34 5.72
C THR A 284 -0.38 -21.69 4.43
N CYS A 285 -0.29 -20.36 4.39
CA CYS A 285 0.17 -19.62 3.21
C CYS A 285 1.67 -19.88 2.97
N PHE A 286 2.00 -20.70 1.98
CA PHE A 286 3.32 -20.66 1.34
C PHE A 286 3.36 -19.46 0.39
N LEU A 287 4.06 -18.40 0.76
CA LEU A 287 4.30 -17.26 -0.11
C LEU A 287 5.40 -17.61 -1.13
N SER A 288 5.09 -17.43 -2.42
CA SER A 288 6.04 -17.60 -3.51
C SER A 288 6.97 -16.37 -3.58
N PHE A 289 8.25 -16.57 -3.30
CA PHE A 289 9.30 -15.61 -3.61
C PHE A 289 9.77 -15.86 -5.04
N ARG A 290 9.64 -14.88 -5.94
CA ARG A 290 10.30 -14.94 -7.25
C ARG A 290 11.76 -14.50 -7.06
N GLY A 291 12.70 -15.41 -7.27
CA GLY A 291 14.11 -15.07 -7.42
C GLY A 291 14.35 -14.46 -8.80
N PHE A 292 14.93 -13.26 -8.85
CA PHE A 292 15.46 -12.72 -10.10
C PHE A 292 16.89 -13.22 -10.28
N ASN A 293 17.12 -14.05 -11.29
CA ASN A 293 18.47 -14.41 -11.69
C ASN A 293 18.96 -13.32 -12.64
N GLN A 294 19.82 -12.41 -12.18
CA GLN A 294 20.57 -11.53 -13.08
C GLN A 294 21.74 -12.32 -13.65
N THR A 295 21.53 -12.94 -14.81
CA THR A 295 22.61 -13.34 -15.71
C THR A 295 22.14 -13.12 -17.14
N LYS A 296 22.91 -12.29 -17.87
CA LYS A 296 22.75 -11.83 -19.27
C LYS A 296 22.04 -10.49 -19.47
N LEU A 297 22.79 -9.42 -19.24
CA LEU A 297 22.77 -8.22 -20.06
C LEU A 297 24.23 -7.79 -20.27
N THR A 298 24.90 -8.48 -21.19
CA THR A 298 26.11 -8.00 -21.84
C THR A 298 25.97 -8.26 -23.34
N ASP A 299 26.17 -7.20 -24.09
CA ASP A 299 26.50 -7.10 -25.51
C ASP A 299 25.40 -7.34 -26.55
N SER A 300 24.89 -6.22 -27.07
CA SER A 300 24.71 -6.03 -28.52
C SER A 300 24.36 -4.57 -28.84
N PHE A 301 25.39 -3.73 -28.99
CA PHE A 301 25.35 -2.59 -29.90
C PHE A 301 26.43 -2.82 -30.98
N ILE A 302 25.95 -3.25 -32.14
CA ILE A 302 26.37 -2.87 -33.51
C ILE A 302 27.83 -2.42 -33.66
N SER A 303 28.64 -3.26 -34.33
CA SER A 303 28.85 -3.13 -35.79
C SER A 303 28.73 -4.51 -36.45
#